data_AF-A0A2P9H398-F1
#
_entry.id   AF-A0A2P9H398-F1
#
_cell.length_a   1.000
_cell.length_b   1.000
_cell.length_c   1.000
_cell.angle_alpha   90.00
_cell.angle_beta   90.00
_cell.angle_gamma   90.00
#
_symmetry.space_group_name_H-M   'P 1'
#
loop_
_entity.id
_entity.type
_entity.pdbx_description
1 polymer ?
#
loop_
_entity_poly.entity_id
_entity_poly.type
_entity_poly.pdbx_seq_one_letter_code
_entity_poly.pdbx_strand_id
1 'polypeptide(L)'
;MRRFLLHVLPRGLHRIRHYGLLANAGRKKNLVLARDLLHVPAPTGAAEEPIPASAPPTFVCRHCGAAMIIIETFARVQHTRTPPLQPQAP
;
A
#
# COMPACT_ATOMS: atom_id res chain seq x y z
N MET A 1 -22.25 -2.60 3.63
CA MET A 1 -20.93 -1.99 3.35
C MET A 1 -20.29 -2.65 2.14
N ARG A 2 -20.04 -1.84 1.10
CA ARG A 2 -19.62 -2.23 -0.24
C ARG A 2 -18.17 -2.74 -0.22
N ARG A 3 -17.95 -4.00 -0.59
CA ARG A 3 -16.62 -4.53 -1.00
C ARG A 3 -16.76 -5.17 -2.37
N PHE A 4 -17.33 -4.41 -3.29
CA PHE A 4 -17.35 -4.74 -4.71
C PHE A 4 -15.92 -4.62 -5.23
N LEU A 5 -15.44 -5.66 -5.93
CA LEU A 5 -14.24 -5.68 -6.77
C LEU A 5 -12.85 -5.82 -6.11
N LEU A 6 -12.72 -6.59 -5.02
CA LEU A 6 -11.44 -7.25 -4.74
C LEU A 6 -11.46 -8.65 -5.36
N HIS A 7 -11.12 -8.70 -6.65
CA HIS A 7 -10.76 -9.88 -7.43
C HIS A 7 -11.57 -11.15 -7.10
N VAL A 8 -12.69 -11.34 -7.79
CA VAL A 8 -13.47 -12.58 -7.71
C VAL A 8 -12.60 -13.70 -8.23
N LEU A 9 -12.10 -14.51 -7.32
CA LEU A 9 -11.39 -15.72 -7.65
C LEU A 9 -12.43 -16.78 -8.06
N PRO A 10 -12.20 -17.55 -9.14
CA PRO A 10 -13.11 -18.64 -9.51
C PRO A 10 -13.33 -19.60 -8.34
N ARG A 11 -14.51 -20.23 -8.27
CA ARG A 11 -14.83 -21.23 -7.24
C ARG A 11 -13.79 -22.35 -7.24
N GLY A 12 -13.28 -22.72 -6.05
CA GLY A 12 -12.29 -23.79 -5.87
C GLY A 12 -10.85 -23.33 -5.66
N LEU A 13 -10.56 -22.04 -5.83
CA LEU A 13 -9.24 -21.48 -5.57
C LEU A 13 -9.20 -20.80 -4.19
N HIS A 14 -8.12 -21.04 -3.43
CA HIS A 14 -7.88 -20.39 -2.15
C HIS A 14 -7.55 -18.90 -2.37
N ARG A 15 -8.09 -17.99 -1.54
CA ARG A 15 -7.80 -16.54 -1.62
C ARG A 15 -6.34 -16.26 -1.29
N ILE A 16 -5.49 -16.36 -2.30
CA ILE A 16 -4.07 -16.03 -2.22
C ILE A 16 -3.88 -14.56 -2.66
N ARG A 17 -3.16 -13.73 -1.90
CA ARG A 17 -2.92 -12.31 -2.24
C ARG A 17 -2.06 -12.09 -3.51
N HIS A 18 -1.85 -13.13 -4.31
CA HIS A 18 -0.93 -13.20 -5.45
C HIS A 18 -1.63 -13.18 -6.82
N TYR A 19 -2.95 -13.00 -6.89
CA TYR A 19 -3.68 -12.84 -8.16
C TYR A 19 -4.27 -11.43 -8.30
N GLY A 20 -4.52 -11.03 -9.55
CA GLY A 20 -5.12 -9.74 -9.90
C GLY A 20 -4.12 -8.66 -10.32
N LEU A 21 -4.64 -7.55 -10.85
CA LEU A 21 -3.87 -6.42 -11.38
C LEU A 21 -2.82 -5.90 -10.38
N LEU A 22 -3.16 -5.88 -9.09
CA LEU A 22 -2.33 -5.34 -8.01
C LEU A 22 -1.48 -6.41 -7.29
N ALA A 23 -1.42 -7.65 -7.78
CA ALA A 23 -0.58 -8.69 -7.20
C ALA A 23 0.91 -8.35 -7.31
N ASN A 24 1.69 -8.54 -6.24
CA ASN A 24 3.10 -8.11 -6.17
C ASN A 24 3.96 -8.60 -7.36
N ALA A 25 3.75 -9.83 -7.83
CA ALA A 25 4.55 -10.44 -8.91
C ALA A 25 4.43 -9.68 -10.25
N GLY A 26 3.25 -9.15 -10.57
CA GLY A 26 2.97 -8.46 -11.83
C GLY A 26 2.70 -6.97 -11.69
N ARG A 27 2.53 -6.45 -10.46
CA ARG A 27 1.99 -5.11 -10.18
C ARG A 27 2.66 -4.02 -11.01
N LYS A 28 4.00 -3.99 -11.06
CA LYS A 28 4.73 -2.95 -11.80
C LYS A 28 4.38 -2.95 -13.28
N LYS A 29 4.46 -4.12 -13.93
CA LYS A 29 4.16 -4.28 -15.36
C LYS A 29 2.68 -4.01 -15.68
N ASN A 30 1.80 -4.56 -14.85
CA ASN A 30 0.35 -4.43 -15.01
C ASN A 30 -0.14 -2.98 -14.83
N LEU A 31 0.46 -2.22 -13.90
CA LEU A 31 0.11 -0.81 -13.70
C LEU A 31 0.60 0.09 -14.82
N VAL A 32 1.73 -0.22 -15.45
CA VAL A 32 2.19 0.50 -16.65
C VAL A 32 1.21 0.25 -17.80
N LEU A 33 0.95 -1.01 -18.11
CA LEU A 33 0.02 -1.41 -19.17
C LEU A 33 -1.39 -0.85 -18.97
N ALA A 34 -1.90 -0.84 -17.72
CA ALA A 34 -3.20 -0.24 -17.43
C ALA A 34 -3.23 1.26 -17.71
N ARG A 35 -2.14 2.00 -17.41
CA ARG A 35 -2.06 3.44 -17.71
C ARG A 35 -2.00 3.70 -19.21
N ASP A 36 -1.23 2.91 -19.94
CA ASP A 36 -1.12 3.01 -21.40
C ASP A 36 -2.48 2.82 -22.07
N LEU A 37 -3.22 1.79 -21.65
CA LEU A 37 -4.57 1.47 -22.16
C LEU A 37 -5.62 2.52 -21.77
N LEU A 38 -5.46 3.16 -20.61
CA LEU A 38 -6.37 4.21 -20.14
C LEU A 38 -5.95 5.61 -20.63
N HIS A 39 -4.83 5.72 -21.34
CA HIS A 39 -4.24 6.99 -21.77
C HIS A 39 -4.02 8.00 -20.62
N VAL A 40 -3.61 7.49 -19.45
CA VAL A 40 -3.35 8.31 -18.25
C VAL A 40 -1.84 8.50 -18.07
N PRO A 41 -1.35 9.72 -17.82
CA PRO A 41 0.07 9.95 -17.58
C PRO A 41 0.57 9.18 -16.35
N ALA A 42 1.83 8.75 -16.40
CA ALA A 42 2.48 8.19 -15.23
C ALA A 42 2.57 9.25 -14.11
N PRO A 43 2.37 8.87 -12.84
CA PRO A 43 2.55 9.81 -11.75
C PRO A 43 4.01 10.27 -11.74
N THR A 44 4.22 11.53 -12.08
CA THR A 44 5.45 12.25 -11.73
C THR A 44 5.52 12.22 -10.21
N GLY A 45 6.58 11.64 -9.66
CA GLY A 45 6.76 11.53 -8.21
C GLY A 45 6.38 12.85 -7.57
N ALA A 46 5.48 12.81 -6.56
CA ALA A 46 5.01 14.01 -5.91
C ALA A 46 6.23 14.81 -5.50
N ALA A 47 6.46 15.94 -6.17
CA ALA A 47 7.34 16.94 -5.63
C ALA A 47 6.80 17.24 -4.24
N GLU A 48 7.66 17.20 -3.23
CA GLU A 48 7.33 17.78 -1.93
C GLU A 48 7.09 19.26 -2.17
N GLU A 49 5.87 19.62 -2.55
CA GLU A 49 5.47 21.00 -2.53
C GLU A 49 5.53 21.45 -1.07
N PRO A 50 6.19 22.58 -0.79
CA PRO A 50 6.27 23.09 0.57
C PRO A 50 4.84 23.28 1.08
N ILE A 51 4.52 22.60 2.18
CA ILE A 51 3.22 22.73 2.84
C ILE A 51 3.04 24.21 3.17
N PRO A 52 2.01 24.90 2.66
CA PRO A 52 1.79 26.30 2.98
C PRO A 52 1.55 26.42 4.49
N ALA A 53 2.15 27.45 5.10
CA ALA A 53 2.08 27.67 6.56
C ALA A 53 0.65 27.80 7.11
N SER A 54 -0.35 28.00 6.24
CA SER A 54 -1.77 28.09 6.56
C SER A 54 -2.55 26.77 6.39
N ALA A 55 -1.89 25.66 6.04
CA ALA A 55 -2.56 24.37 5.88
C ALA A 55 -3.16 23.92 7.22
N PRO A 56 -4.41 23.40 7.23
CA PRO A 56 -5.00 22.87 8.44
C PRO A 56 -4.17 21.68 8.97
N PRO A 57 -4.01 21.55 10.30
CA PRO A 57 -3.24 20.47 10.89
C PRO A 57 -3.86 19.11 10.55
N THR A 58 -3.03 18.17 10.09
CA THR A 58 -3.44 16.80 9.74
C THR A 58 -4.01 16.04 10.93
N PHE A 59 -3.51 16.32 12.13
CA PHE A 59 -3.91 15.66 13.38
C PHE A 59 -4.45 16.69 14.36
N VAL A 60 -5.69 16.47 14.81
CA VAL A 60 -6.42 17.36 15.71
C VAL A 60 -6.89 16.57 16.94
N CYS A 61 -6.71 17.14 18.12
CA CYS A 61 -7.19 16.55 19.36
C CYS A 61 -8.73 16.54 19.39
N ARG A 62 -9.34 15.36 19.61
CA ARG A 62 -10.81 15.21 19.66
C ARG A 62 -11.49 15.87 20.86
N HIS A 63 -10.73 16.22 21.90
CA HIS A 63 -11.26 16.84 23.10
C HIS A 63 -11.24 18.38 23.02
N CYS A 64 -10.14 18.97 22.56
CA CYS A 64 -9.94 20.42 22.58
C CYS A 64 -9.70 21.07 21.22
N GLY A 65 -9.62 20.30 20.13
CA GLY A 65 -9.40 20.85 18.79
C GLY A 65 -7.97 21.36 18.51
N ALA A 66 -7.03 21.19 19.46
CA ALA A 66 -5.64 21.62 19.27
C ALA A 66 -4.91 20.76 18.23
N ALA A 67 -3.96 21.39 17.52
CA ALA A 67 -3.07 20.71 16.58
C ALA A 67 -2.12 19.76 17.33
N MET A 68 -2.00 18.52 16.84
CA MET A 68 -1.06 17.53 17.38
C MET A 68 0.21 17.50 16.53
N ILE A 69 1.37 17.48 17.20
CA ILE A 69 2.68 17.33 16.57
C ILE A 69 3.16 15.88 16.66
N ILE A 70 3.79 15.38 15.60
CA ILE A 70 4.40 14.05 15.59
C ILE A 70 5.77 14.17 16.26
N ILE A 71 5.94 13.53 17.42
CA ILE A 71 7.21 13.54 18.15
C ILE A 71 8.18 12.46 17.67
N GLU A 72 7.65 11.33 17.18
CA GLU A 72 8.45 10.21 16.70
C GLU A 72 7.61 9.35 15.72
N THR A 73 8.27 8.84 14.68
CA THR A 73 7.68 7.85 13.76
C THR A 73 8.48 6.57 13.82
N PHE A 74 7.89 5.51 14.38
CA PHE A 74 8.52 4.19 14.38
C PHE A 74 8.43 3.57 12.98
N ALA A 75 9.58 3.24 12.41
CA ALA A 75 9.63 2.45 11.19
C ALA A 75 8.99 1.08 11.43
N ARG A 76 8.30 0.55 10.41
CA ARG A 76 7.75 -0.80 10.46
C ARG A 76 8.91 -1.80 10.58
N VAL A 77 9.10 -2.40 11.76
CA VAL A 77 10.07 -3.49 11.94
C VAL A 77 9.61 -4.65 11.09
N GLN A 78 10.34 -4.91 10.00
CA GLN A 78 10.13 -6.11 9.21
C GLN A 78 10.71 -7.27 10.02
N HIS A 79 9.87 -8.00 10.76
CA HIS A 79 10.28 -9.32 11.22
C HIS A 79 10.54 -10.17 9.97
N THR A 80 11.80 -10.49 9.72
CA THR A 80 12.19 -11.46 8.70
C THR A 80 11.54 -12.79 9.07
N ARG A 81 10.51 -13.19 8.33
CA ARG A 81 10.10 -14.59 8.34
C ARG A 81 11.09 -15.35 7.46
N THR A 82 12.22 -15.74 8.03
CA THR A 82 13.06 -16.76 7.41
C THR A 82 12.36 -18.10 7.62
N PRO A 83 12.05 -18.87 6.56
CA PRO A 83 11.61 -20.25 6.71
C PRO A 83 12.69 -21.04 7.47
N PRO A 84 12.32 -21.96 8.40
CA PRO A 84 13.30 -22.76 9.11
C PRO A 84 14.14 -23.58 8.12
N LEU A 85 15.46 -23.63 8.34
CA LEU A 85 16.35 -24.53 7.59
C LEU A 85 15.87 -25.97 7.83
N GLN A 86 15.57 -26.70 6.76
CA GLN A 86 15.17 -28.10 6.87
C GLN A 86 16.34 -28.93 7.42
N PRO A 87 16.09 -29.89 8.32
CA PRO A 87 17.13 -30.84 8.72
C PRO A 87 17.51 -31.68 7.49
N GLN A 88 18.80 -31.74 7.19
CA GLN A 88 19.33 -32.64 6.18
C GLN A 88 19.03 -34.08 6.64
N ALA A 89 18.27 -34.84 5.84
CA ALA A 89 18.08 -36.27 6.04
C ALA A 89 19.38 -37.02 5.68
N PRO A 90 19.65 -38.21 6.26
CA PRO A 90 20.99 -38.76 6.45
C PRO A 90 21.75 -39.08 5.15
#